data_AF-A0A939IH77-F1
#
_entry.id   AF-A0A939IH77-F1
#
_cell.length_a   1.000
_cell.length_b   1.000
_cell.length_c   1.000
_cell.angle_alpha   90.00
_cell.angle_beta   90.00
_cell.angle_gamma   90.00
#
_symmetry.space_group_name_H-M   'P 1'
#
loop_
_entity.id
_entity.type
_entity.pdbx_description
1 polymer ?
#
loop_
_entity_poly.entity_id
_entity_poly.type
_entity_poly.pdbx_seq_one_letter_code
_entity_poly.pdbx_strand_id
1 'polypeptide(L)'
;MKYFEIILIAWNVITFSMMGVDKYKAEHKKWRIRESVLLISAFAMGGVGTITGSKVFRHKTQKTKFKVLLPLAVILNIICFYFIMQKISLAI
;
A
#
# COMPACT_ATOMS: atom_id res chain seq x y z
N MET A 1 -17.85 -13.12 4.80
CA MET A 1 -17.25 -12.04 5.60
C MET A 1 -15.76 -12.29 5.89
N LYS A 2 -15.39 -13.31 6.70
CA LYS A 2 -13.99 -13.54 7.13
C LYS A 2 -12.92 -13.64 6.03
N TYR A 3 -13.17 -14.35 4.93
CA TYR A 3 -12.16 -14.58 3.89
C TYR A 3 -11.67 -13.30 3.20
N PHE A 4 -12.58 -12.35 2.98
CA PHE A 4 -12.25 -11.09 2.30
C PHE A 4 -11.35 -10.19 3.16
N GLU A 5 -11.64 -10.10 4.46
CA GLU A 5 -10.83 -9.38 5.44
C GLU A 5 -9.42 -9.99 5.56
N ILE A 6 -9.32 -11.33 5.57
CA ILE A 6 -8.03 -12.03 5.63
C ILE A 6 -7.19 -11.73 4.39
N ILE A 7 -7.79 -11.73 3.19
CA ILE A 7 -7.09 -11.39 1.94
C ILE A 7 -6.60 -9.94 1.97
N LEU A 8 -7.40 -9.01 2.49
CA LEU A 8 -7.02 -7.61 2.64
C LEU A 8 -5.84 -7.39 3.58
N ILE A 9 -5.86 -8.07 4.72
CA ILE A 9 -4.77 -8.00 5.71
C ILE A 9 -3.51 -8.62 5.11
N ALA A 10 -3.61 -9.80 4.50
CA ALA A 10 -2.47 -10.46 3.85
C ALA A 10 -1.85 -9.57 2.76
N TRP A 11 -2.66 -8.91 1.94
CA TRP A 11 -2.18 -8.02 0.90
C TRP A 11 -1.45 -6.79 1.47
N ASN A 12 -1.96 -6.19 2.54
CA ASN A 12 -1.27 -5.07 3.22
C ASN A 12 0.07 -5.49 3.85
N VAL A 13 0.18 -6.72 4.35
CA VAL A 13 1.45 -7.26 4.87
C VAL A 13 2.45 -7.48 3.73
N ILE A 14 2.01 -7.95 2.57
CA ILE A 14 2.85 -8.12 1.38
C ILE A 14 3.38 -6.77 0.89
N THR A 15 2.52 -5.74 0.77
CA THR A 15 2.96 -4.42 0.32
C THR A 15 3.89 -3.73 1.31
N PHE A 16 3.68 -3.93 2.62
CA PHE A 16 4.61 -3.49 3.66
C PHE A 16 5.97 -4.20 3.53
N SER A 17 5.97 -5.52 3.29
CA SER A 17 7.20 -6.30 3.15
C SER A 17 7.97 -5.91 1.89
N MET A 18 7.29 -5.63 0.79
CA MET A 18 7.91 -5.10 -0.44
C MET A 18 8.68 -3.80 -0.20
N MET A 19 8.18 -2.93 0.67
CA MET A 19 8.84 -1.69 1.07
C MET A 19 10.11 -1.94 1.87
N GLY A 20 10.08 -2.91 2.80
CA GLY A 20 11.27 -3.34 3.54
C GLY A 20 12.32 -3.96 2.62
N VAL A 21 11.90 -4.78 1.66
CA VAL A 21 12.78 -5.38 0.65
C VAL A 21 13.39 -4.31 -0.26
N ASP A 22 12.66 -3.26 -0.64
CA ASP A 22 13.24 -2.13 -1.41
C ASP A 22 14.33 -1.42 -0.62
N LYS A 23 14.15 -1.21 0.70
CA LYS A 23 15.19 -0.63 1.57
C LYS A 23 16.40 -1.54 1.68
N TYR A 24 16.20 -2.83 1.92
CA TYR A 24 17.29 -3.81 1.99
C TYR A 24 18.12 -3.84 0.69
N LYS A 25 17.44 -3.84 -0.46
CA LYS A 25 18.08 -3.78 -1.78
C LYS A 25 18.85 -2.47 -1.99
N ALA A 26 18.35 -1.34 -1.46
CA ALA A 26 19.03 -0.06 -1.53
C ALA A 26 20.34 -0.03 -0.73
N GLU A 27 20.34 -0.64 0.47
CA GLU A 27 21.54 -0.76 1.31
C GLU A 27 22.58 -1.69 0.67
N HIS A 28 22.14 -2.77 0.00
CA HIS A 28 23.03 -3.75 -0.62
C HIS A 28 23.43 -3.42 -2.08
N LYS A 29 23.18 -2.19 -2.55
CA LYS A 29 23.43 -1.74 -3.94
C LYS A 29 22.85 -2.68 -5.02
N LYS A 30 21.75 -3.38 -4.72
CA LYS A 30 21.05 -4.28 -5.67
C LYS A 30 20.02 -3.49 -6.48
N TRP A 31 19.48 -4.13 -7.52
CA TRP A 31 18.47 -3.53 -8.40
C TRP A 31 17.25 -3.04 -7.60
N ARG A 32 16.99 -1.73 -7.65
CA ARG A 32 15.88 -1.03 -6.96
C ARG A 32 14.54 -1.36 -7.60
N ILE A 33 13.47 -1.49 -6.80
CA ILE A 33 12.12 -1.68 -7.34
C ILE A 33 11.64 -0.36 -7.96
N ARG A 34 10.99 -0.46 -9.12
CA ARG A 34 10.43 0.70 -9.84
C ARG A 34 9.33 1.34 -8.98
N GLU A 35 9.33 2.66 -8.88
CA GLU A 35 8.32 3.41 -8.09
C GLU A 35 6.89 3.15 -8.58
N SER A 36 6.71 2.90 -9.88
CA SER A 36 5.42 2.54 -10.46
C SER A 36 4.85 1.26 -9.86
N VAL A 37 5.67 0.25 -9.57
CA VAL A 37 5.21 -1.02 -9.00
C VAL A 37 4.71 -0.82 -7.57
N LEU A 38 5.43 -0.01 -6.77
CA LEU A 38 5.00 0.35 -5.42
C LEU A 38 3.72 1.20 -5.40
N LEU A 39 3.57 2.10 -6.37
CA LEU A 39 2.35 2.89 -6.52
C LEU A 39 1.17 2.02 -6.94
N ILE A 40 1.37 1.11 -7.91
CA ILE A 40 0.33 0.16 -8.32
C ILE A 40 -0.09 -0.72 -7.14
N SER A 41 0.86 -1.21 -6.33
CA SER A 41 0.53 -2.00 -5.14
C SER A 41 -0.23 -1.19 -4.07
N ALA A 42 0.07 0.10 -3.93
CA ALA A 42 -0.68 1.00 -3.05
C ALA A 42 -2.12 1.22 -3.55
N PHE A 43 -2.31 1.36 -4.86
CA PHE A 43 -3.62 1.49 -5.49
C PHE A 43 -4.44 0.19 -5.41
N ALA A 44 -3.78 -0.97 -5.52
CA ALA A 44 -4.40 -2.29 -5.46
C ALA A 44 -4.70 -2.73 -4.01
N MET A 45 -5.34 -1.89 -3.19
CA MET A 45 -5.71 -2.18 -1.79
C MET A 45 -4.56 -2.27 -0.76
N GLY A 46 -3.32 -1.98 -1.15
CA GLY A 46 -2.15 -1.99 -0.26
C GLY A 46 -1.77 -0.62 0.30
N GLY A 47 -2.65 0.38 0.20
CA GLY A 47 -2.35 1.78 0.52
C GLY A 47 -1.88 1.99 1.96
N VAL A 48 -2.49 1.28 2.91
CA VAL A 48 -2.13 1.34 4.34
C VAL A 48 -0.74 0.74 4.54
N GLY A 49 -0.50 -0.50 4.08
CA GLY A 49 0.82 -1.15 4.18
C GLY A 49 1.94 -0.33 3.52
N THR A 50 1.64 0.35 2.42
CA THR A 50 2.60 1.19 1.70
C THR A 50 2.87 2.51 2.46
N ILE A 51 1.88 3.19 3.03
CA ILE A 51 2.13 4.37 3.88
C ILE A 51 2.94 4.01 5.13
N THR A 52 2.57 2.92 5.80
CA THR A 52 3.25 2.53 7.04
C THR A 52 4.69 2.11 6.71
N GLY A 53 4.90 1.38 5.61
CA GLY A 53 6.24 1.08 5.09
C GLY A 53 7.04 2.35 4.75
N SER A 54 6.41 3.34 4.11
CA SER A 54 7.08 4.61 3.74
C SER A 54 7.57 5.37 4.96
N LYS A 55 6.74 5.42 6.00
CA LYS A 55 7.07 6.09 7.27
C LYS A 55 8.15 5.34 8.03
N VAL A 56 8.01 4.02 8.18
CA VAL A 56 8.95 3.17 8.96
C VAL A 56 10.32 3.12 8.30
N PHE A 57 10.39 2.89 7.00
CA PHE A 57 11.65 2.77 6.28
C PHE A 57 12.25 4.13 5.91
N ARG A 58 11.48 5.22 6.07
CA ARG A 58 11.86 6.61 5.74
C ARG A 58 12.52 6.70 4.35
N HIS A 59 12.03 5.86 3.44
CA HIS A 59 12.66 5.59 2.15
C HIS A 59 11.82 6.19 1.03
N LYS A 60 12.47 6.93 0.11
CA LYS A 60 11.85 7.56 -1.07
C LYS A 60 10.66 8.51 -0.79
N THR A 61 10.65 9.22 0.33
CA THR A 61 9.68 10.34 0.58
C THR A 61 9.98 11.62 -0.21
N GLN A 62 11.13 11.68 -0.91
CA GLN A 62 11.62 12.88 -1.60
C GLN A 62 11.11 13.02 -3.05
N LYS A 63 10.52 11.97 -3.64
CA LYS A 63 10.02 12.02 -5.02
C LYS A 63 8.59 12.57 -5.02
N THR A 64 8.40 13.73 -5.66
CA THR A 64 7.11 14.47 -5.69
C THR A 64 5.93 13.59 -6.13
N LYS A 65 6.16 12.71 -7.12
CA LYS A 65 5.13 11.75 -7.60
C LYS A 65 4.66 10.83 -6.48
N PHE A 66 5.58 10.29 -5.68
CA PHE A 66 5.26 9.40 -4.56
C PHE A 66 4.55 10.17 -3.43
N LYS A 67 5.00 11.41 -3.15
CA LYS A 67 4.38 12.26 -2.12
C LYS A 67 2.92 12.64 -2.44
N VAL A 68 2.56 12.76 -3.72
CA VAL A 68 1.19 13.12 -4.16
C VAL A 68 0.32 11.90 -4.43
N LEU A 69 0.83 10.88 -5.15
CA LEU A 69 0.02 9.71 -5.48
C LEU A 69 -0.23 8.78 -4.29
N LEU A 70 0.67 8.74 -3.29
CA LEU A 70 0.48 7.89 -2.12
C LEU A 70 -0.72 8.31 -1.24
N PRO A 71 -0.88 9.60 -0.86
CA PRO A 71 -2.10 10.03 -0.15
C PRO A 71 -3.35 9.89 -1.03
N LEU A 72 -3.24 10.11 -2.35
CA LEU A 72 -4.34 9.88 -3.28
C LEU A 72 -4.79 8.41 -3.28
N ALA A 73 -3.85 7.47 -3.33
CA ALA A 73 -4.13 6.04 -3.25
C ALA A 73 -4.83 5.67 -1.94
N VAL A 74 -4.44 6.29 -0.81
CA VAL A 74 -5.08 6.04 0.49
C VAL A 74 -6.49 6.60 0.56
N ILE A 75 -6.73 7.78 0.00
CA ILE A 75 -8.10 8.32 -0.11
C ILE A 75 -8.99 7.37 -0.92
N LEU A 76 -8.50 6.88 -2.05
CA LEU A 76 -9.20 5.86 -2.86
C LEU A 76 -9.45 4.56 -2.09
N ASN A 77 -8.48 4.09 -1.30
CA ASN A 77 -8.64 2.91 -0.45
C ASN A 77 -9.72 3.12 0.61
N ILE A 78 -9.76 4.28 1.28
CA ILE A 78 -10.77 4.61 2.29
C ILE A 78 -12.16 4.68 1.67
N ILE A 79 -12.30 5.32 0.51
CA ILE A 79 -13.56 5.38 -0.24
C ILE A 79 -14.01 3.96 -0.62
N CYS A 80 -13.11 3.16 -1.19
CA CYS A 80 -13.40 1.79 -1.59
C CYS A 80 -13.81 0.92 -0.39
N PHE A 81 -13.11 1.07 0.74
CA PHE A 81 -13.45 0.38 1.99
C PHE A 81 -14.84 0.80 2.50
N TYR A 82 -15.16 2.10 2.49
CA TYR A 82 -16.48 2.59 2.88
C TYR A 82 -17.60 2.05 1.98
N PHE A 83 -17.39 2.05 0.65
CA PHE A 83 -18.34 1.46 -0.30
C PHE A 83 -18.54 -0.04 -0.07
N ILE A 84 -17.47 -0.78 0.20
CA ILE A 84 -17.54 -2.21 0.52
C ILE A 84 -18.34 -2.42 1.81
N MET A 85 -18.06 -1.65 2.86
CA MET A 85 -18.77 -1.73 4.14
C MET A 85 -20.26 -1.37 3.99
N GLN A 86 -20.58 -0.35 3.19
CA GLN A 86 -21.96 0.05 2.93
C GLN A 86 -22.73 -1.04 2.15
N LYS A 87 -22.11 -1.62 1.11
CA LYS A 87 -22.66 -2.77 0.37
C LYS A 87 -22.89 -3.98 1.27
N ILE A 88 -21.99 -4.24 2.20
CA ILE A 88 -22.09 -5.33 3.18
C ILE A 88 -23.22 -5.09 4.18
N SER A 89 -23.36 -3.86 4.69
CA SER A 89 -24.44 -3.51 5.62
C SER A 89 -25.83 -3.51 4.99
N LEU A 90 -25.93 -3.33 3.67
CA LEU A 90 -27.18 -3.42 2.89
C LEU A 90 -27.53 -4.86 2.48
N ALA A 91 -26.58 -5.79 2.58
CA ALA A 91 -26.75 -7.20 2.22
C ALA A 91 -27.07 -8.11 3.42
N ILE A 92 -27.09 -7.53 4.63
CA ILE A 92 -27.57 -8.14 5.89
C ILE A 92 -28.98 -7.58 6.14
#